data_AF-A0A940HSJ0-F1
#
_entry.id   AF-A0A940HSJ0-F1
#
_cell.length_a   1.000
_cell.length_b   1.000
_cell.length_c   1.000
_cell.angle_alpha   90.00
_cell.angle_beta   90.00
_cell.angle_gamma   90.00
#
_symmetry.space_group_name_H-M   'P 1'
#
loop_
_entity.id
_entity.type
_entity.pdbx_description
1 polymer ?
#
loop_
_entity_poly.entity_id
_entity_poly.type
_entity_poly.pdbx_seq_one_letter_code
_entity_poly.pdbx_strand_id
1 'polypeptide(L)'
;MKRDSTFLYFNVAYAAGLICFLILFYFKVKIIFLTIFIIIISAVLLIFKLLYWYSIRIVQQSINGVDKQKYFLFRLTFCIFTYITPVYCIIQEPNLIVSHYVSTITFTIVVILAIIGIFIERWLFFIESQQTVNDNNAE
;
A
#
# COMPACT_ATOMS: atom_id res chain seq x y z
N MET A 1 14.97 8.14 -10.30
CA MET A 1 15.30 9.17 -9.28
C MET A 1 14.17 10.16 -8.98
N LYS A 2 13.69 11.03 -9.91
CA LYS A 2 12.64 12.03 -9.56
C LYS A 2 11.25 11.42 -9.29
N ARG A 3 10.90 10.34 -10.00
CA ARG A 3 9.62 9.63 -9.89
C ARG A 3 9.53 8.75 -8.63
N ASP A 4 10.65 8.20 -8.16
CA ASP A 4 10.69 7.34 -6.96
C ASP A 4 10.47 8.16 -5.68
N SER A 5 10.96 9.41 -5.68
CA SER A 5 10.81 10.34 -4.57
C SER A 5 9.35 10.77 -4.36
N THR A 6 8.61 11.07 -5.44
CA THR A 6 7.20 11.48 -5.32
C THR A 6 6.31 10.36 -4.78
N PHE A 7 6.51 9.12 -5.23
CA PHE A 7 5.77 7.96 -4.69
C PHE A 7 6.04 7.74 -3.19
N LEU A 8 7.27 8.02 -2.74
CA LEU A 8 7.63 7.93 -1.33
C LEU A 8 6.87 8.95 -0.48
N TYR A 9 6.78 10.20 -0.94
CA TYR A 9 6.02 11.23 -0.23
C TYR A 9 4.53 10.89 -0.11
N PHE A 10 3.91 10.37 -1.17
CA PHE A 10 2.50 9.99 -1.11
C PHE A 10 2.24 8.77 -0.21
N ASN A 11 3.13 7.77 -0.18
CA ASN A 11 2.99 6.64 0.74
C ASN A 11 3.18 7.05 2.20
N VAL A 12 4.13 7.95 2.49
CA VAL A 12 4.32 8.49 3.84
C VAL A 12 3.12 9.33 4.26
N ALA A 13 2.59 10.18 3.37
CA ALA A 13 1.38 10.95 3.63
C ALA A 13 0.17 10.05 3.89
N TYR A 14 0.02 8.97 3.13
CA TYR A 14 -1.03 7.97 3.34
C TYR A 14 -0.90 7.29 4.71
N ALA A 15 0.29 6.82 5.08
CA ALA A 15 0.54 6.22 6.40
C ALA A 15 0.26 7.21 7.54
N ALA A 16 0.67 8.48 7.41
CA ALA A 16 0.36 9.53 8.36
C ALA A 16 -1.16 9.76 8.47
N GLY A 17 -1.88 9.73 7.34
CA GLY A 17 -3.35 9.79 7.31
C GLY A 17 -4.01 8.64 8.06
N LEU A 18 -3.53 7.41 7.88
CA LEU A 18 -4.02 6.23 8.61
C LEU A 18 -3.77 6.33 10.12
N ILE A 19 -2.59 6.80 10.53
CA ILE A 19 -2.25 7.03 11.95
C ILE A 19 -3.16 8.11 12.54
N CYS A 20 -3.34 9.22 11.82
CA CYS A 20 -4.24 10.31 12.23
C CYS A 20 -5.68 9.80 12.42
N PHE A 21 -6.17 9.02 11.46
CA PHE A 21 -7.47 8.37 11.56
C PHE A 21 -7.57 7.45 12.78
N LEU A 22 -6.55 6.62 13.04
CA LEU A 22 -6.53 5.71 14.19
C LEU A 22 -6.60 6.47 15.52
N ILE A 23 -5.88 7.58 15.66
CA ILE A 23 -5.91 8.44 16.86
C ILE A 23 -7.31 9.02 17.05
N LEU A 24 -7.91 9.57 15.99
CA LEU A 24 -9.27 10.11 16.06
C LEU A 24 -10.30 9.04 16.38
N PHE A 25 -10.14 7.85 15.80
CA PHE A 25 -10.98 6.69 16.06
C PHE A 25 -10.90 6.23 17.53
N TYR A 26 -9.70 6.27 18.13
CA TYR A 26 -9.50 6.00 19.55
C TYR A 26 -10.27 6.98 20.44
N PHE A 27 -10.24 8.28 20.11
CA PHE A 27 -11.01 9.32 20.82
C PHE A 27 -12.50 9.37 20.45
N LYS A 28 -13.00 8.43 19.62
CA LYS A 28 -14.38 8.39 19.13
C LYS A 28 -14.80 9.65 18.35
N VAL A 29 -13.85 10.37 17.78
CA VAL A 29 -14.09 11.56 16.95
C VAL A 29 -14.26 11.12 15.50
N LYS A 30 -15.46 11.29 14.95
CA LYS A 30 -15.75 10.95 13.54
C LYS A 30 -15.57 12.17 12.64
N ILE A 31 -14.55 12.14 11.78
CA ILE A 31 -14.33 13.17 10.75
C ILE A 31 -14.59 12.55 9.37
N ILE A 32 -15.80 12.78 8.84
CA ILE A 32 -16.24 12.22 7.55
C ILE A 32 -15.30 12.64 6.41
N PHE A 33 -14.83 13.88 6.42
CA PHE A 33 -13.91 14.40 5.42
C PHE A 33 -12.59 13.61 5.37
N LEU A 34 -12.00 13.31 6.53
CA LEU A 34 -10.75 12.55 6.63
C LEU A 34 -10.93 11.12 6.10
N THR A 35 -12.04 10.48 6.44
CA THR A 35 -12.40 9.15 5.92
C THR A 35 -12.45 9.13 4.40
N ILE A 36 -13.20 10.05 3.79
CA ILE A 36 -13.34 10.13 2.33
C ILE A 36 -11.97 10.40 1.68
N PHE A 37 -11.18 11.30 2.26
CA PHE A 37 -9.85 11.62 1.78
C PHE A 37 -8.90 10.40 1.77
N ILE A 38 -8.89 9.60 2.84
CA ILE A 38 -8.09 8.37 2.94
C ILE A 38 -8.54 7.35 1.88
N ILE A 39 -9.85 7.19 1.65
CA ILE A 39 -10.39 6.29 0.63
C ILE A 39 -9.92 6.71 -0.76
N ILE A 40 -10.02 8.00 -1.10
CA ILE A 40 -9.59 8.53 -2.40
C ILE A 40 -8.10 8.33 -2.60
N ILE A 41 -7.26 8.71 -1.63
CA ILE A 41 -5.81 8.54 -1.73
C ILE A 41 -5.44 7.06 -1.87
N SER A 42 -6.08 6.18 -1.10
CA SER A 42 -5.84 4.74 -1.20
C SER A 42 -6.15 4.22 -2.60
N ALA A 43 -7.30 4.60 -3.17
CA ALA A 43 -7.70 4.19 -4.51
C ALA A 43 -6.73 4.73 -5.58
N VAL A 44 -6.34 6.00 -5.50
CA VAL A 44 -5.38 6.62 -6.43
C VAL A 44 -4.03 5.92 -6.35
N LEU A 45 -3.49 5.69 -5.15
CA LEU A 45 -2.22 4.99 -4.96
C LEU A 45 -2.25 3.57 -5.51
N LEU A 46 -3.35 2.84 -5.27
CA LEU A 46 -3.54 1.49 -5.78
C LEU A 46 -3.56 1.47 -7.32
N ILE A 47 -4.31 2.37 -7.96
CA ILE A 47 -4.37 2.46 -9.42
C ILE A 47 -3.00 2.78 -10.01
N PHE A 48 -2.31 3.80 -9.47
CA PHE A 48 -0.98 4.17 -9.93
C PHE A 48 0.02 3.01 -9.80
N LYS A 49 -0.04 2.24 -8.71
CA LYS A 49 0.83 1.07 -8.54
C LYS A 49 0.51 -0.03 -9.54
N LEU A 50 -0.77 -0.38 -9.71
CA LEU A 50 -1.16 -1.40 -10.68
C LEU A 50 -0.72 -1.01 -12.10
N LEU A 51 -0.88 0.25 -12.49
CA LEU A 51 -0.40 0.77 -13.78
C LEU A 51 1.12 0.70 -13.91
N TYR A 52 1.84 1.07 -12.85
CA TYR A 52 3.30 0.98 -12.83
C TYR A 52 3.79 -0.45 -13.02
N TRP A 53 3.22 -1.40 -12.28
CA TRP A 53 3.55 -2.82 -12.37
C TRP A 53 3.19 -3.41 -13.73
N TYR A 54 2.04 -3.01 -14.29
CA TYR A 54 1.66 -3.41 -15.64
C TYR A 54 2.71 -2.95 -16.67
N SER A 55 3.18 -1.71 -16.55
CA SER A 55 4.22 -1.18 -17.43
C SER A 55 5.54 -1.93 -17.32
N ILE A 56 5.99 -2.28 -16.10
CA ILE A 56 7.21 -3.11 -15.92
C ILE A 56 7.04 -4.49 -16.51
N ARG A 57 5.87 -5.13 -16.32
CA ARG A 57 5.60 -6.49 -16.80
C ARG A 57 5.82 -6.63 -18.30
N ILE A 58 5.46 -5.58 -19.06
CA ILE A 58 5.63 -5.51 -20.51
C ILE A 58 7.11 -5.45 -20.88
N VAL A 59 7.91 -4.66 -20.17
CA VAL A 59 9.35 -4.50 -20.43
C VAL A 59 10.12 -5.79 -20.11
N GLN A 60 9.76 -6.48 -19.03
CA GLN A 60 10.53 -7.60 -18.48
C GLN A 60 10.11 -8.97 -19.06
N GLN A 61 9.95 -9.07 -20.39
CA GLN A 61 9.43 -10.25 -21.09
C GLN A 61 10.41 -11.46 -21.12
N SER A 62 11.68 -11.29 -20.77
CA SER A 62 12.74 -12.29 -20.97
C SER A 62 13.01 -13.26 -19.80
N ILE A 63 12.41 -13.08 -18.62
CA ILE A 63 12.66 -13.93 -17.43
C ILE A 63 11.71 -15.15 -17.41
N ASN A 64 12.22 -16.32 -16.97
CA ASN A 64 11.46 -17.56 -16.75
C ASN A 64 10.06 -17.31 -16.14
N GLY A 65 9.01 -17.76 -16.83
CA GLY A 65 7.63 -17.35 -16.55
C GLY A 65 7.07 -17.75 -15.18
N VAL A 66 7.61 -18.80 -14.55
CA VAL A 66 7.10 -19.34 -13.27
C VAL A 66 7.49 -18.46 -12.07
N ASP A 67 8.75 -18.02 -12.00
CA ASP A 67 9.20 -17.16 -10.91
C ASP A 67 8.59 -15.76 -11.03
N LYS A 68 8.46 -15.26 -12.26
CA LYS A 68 7.78 -14.00 -12.57
C LYS A 68 6.34 -13.95 -12.01
N GLN A 69 5.60 -15.05 -12.11
CA GLN A 69 4.22 -15.12 -11.60
C GLN A 69 4.16 -15.11 -10.07
N LYS A 70 5.09 -15.78 -9.39
CA LYS A 70 5.16 -15.78 -7.92
C LYS A 70 5.44 -14.39 -7.35
N TYR A 71 6.41 -13.66 -7.92
CA TYR A 71 6.71 -12.29 -7.52
C TYR A 71 5.53 -11.35 -7.74
N PHE A 72 4.79 -11.52 -8.85
CA PHE A 72 3.59 -10.74 -9.12
C PHE A 72 2.49 -10.96 -8.07
N LEU A 73 2.20 -12.23 -7.73
CA LEU A 73 1.21 -12.56 -6.71
C LEU A 73 1.60 -11.99 -5.35
N PHE A 74 2.88 -12.13 -4.97
CA PHE A 74 3.40 -11.58 -3.72
C PHE A 74 3.17 -10.06 -3.65
N ARG A 75 3.53 -9.32 -4.71
CA ARG A 75 3.29 -7.86 -4.81
C ARG A 75 1.82 -7.48 -4.69
N LEU A 76 0.95 -8.23 -5.37
CA LEU A 76 -0.49 -7.99 -5.35
C LEU A 76 -1.06 -8.18 -3.94
N THR A 77 -0.64 -9.22 -3.23
CA THR A 77 -1.04 -9.46 -1.84
C THR A 77 -0.66 -8.29 -0.92
N PHE A 78 0.55 -7.73 -1.01
CA PHE A 78 0.92 -6.56 -0.20
C PHE A 78 0.15 -5.30 -0.59
N CYS A 79 -0.12 -5.09 -1.88
CA CYS A 79 -0.98 -3.99 -2.31
C CYS A 79 -2.39 -4.10 -1.70
N ILE A 80 -2.97 -5.30 -1.65
CA ILE A 80 -4.27 -5.53 -1.01
C ILE A 80 -4.19 -5.19 0.48
N PHE A 81 -3.20 -5.75 1.20
CA PHE A 81 -3.05 -5.49 2.63
C PHE A 81 -2.78 -4.02 2.98
N THR A 82 -2.07 -3.31 2.10
CA THR A 82 -1.66 -1.93 2.35
C THR A 82 -2.77 -0.92 2.05
N TYR A 83 -3.52 -1.12 0.96
CA TYR A 83 -4.46 -0.11 0.47
C TYR A 83 -5.92 -0.52 0.61
N ILE A 84 -6.24 -1.80 0.40
CA ILE A 84 -7.62 -2.29 0.43
C ILE A 84 -8.05 -2.58 1.87
N THR A 85 -7.24 -3.30 2.65
CA THR A 85 -7.61 -3.71 4.01
C THR A 85 -7.93 -2.52 4.94
N PRO A 86 -7.12 -1.43 5.00
CA PRO A 86 -7.47 -0.29 5.84
C PRO A 86 -8.78 0.38 5.40
N VAL A 87 -8.99 0.55 4.10
CA VAL A 87 -10.22 1.14 3.54
C VAL A 87 -11.44 0.28 3.86
N TYR A 88 -11.32 -1.03 3.72
CA TYR A 88 -12.37 -1.98 4.06
C TYR A 88 -12.77 -1.85 5.53
N CYS A 89 -11.79 -1.81 6.45
CA CYS A 89 -12.08 -1.61 7.87
C CYS A 89 -12.83 -0.29 8.12
N ILE A 90 -12.42 0.81 7.48
CA ILE A 90 -13.06 2.13 7.61
C ILE A 90 -14.53 2.09 7.18
N ILE A 91 -14.84 1.44 6.05
CA ILE A 91 -16.20 1.35 5.51
C ILE A 91 -17.08 0.40 6.35
N GLN A 92 -16.49 -0.67 6.86
CA GLN A 92 -17.22 -1.70 7.61
C GLN A 92 -17.52 -1.26 9.06
N GLU A 93 -16.75 -0.32 9.63
CA GLU A 93 -16.90 0.20 11.01
C GLU A 93 -18.35 0.41 11.48
N PRO A 94 -19.23 1.14 10.76
CA PRO A 94 -20.61 1.38 11.20
C PRO A 94 -21.48 0.12 11.23
N ASN A 95 -21.07 -0.94 10.52
CA ASN A 95 -21.82 -2.19 10.39
C ASN A 95 -21.30 -3.30 11.31
N LEU A 96 -20.17 -3.10 12.01
CA LEU A 96 -19.65 -4.09 12.95
C LEU A 96 -20.48 -4.07 14.25
N ILE A 97 -21.14 -5.19 14.55
CA ILE A 97 -21.74 -5.45 15.87
C ILE A 97 -20.63 -5.97 16.81
N VAL A 98 -19.62 -5.13 17.06
CA VAL A 98 -18.44 -5.48 17.86
C VAL A 98 -18.12 -4.31 18.80
N SER A 99 -17.54 -4.62 19.96
CA SER A 99 -17.14 -3.57 20.91
C SER A 99 -16.12 -2.61 20.29
N HIS A 100 -16.24 -1.32 20.63
CA HIS A 100 -15.32 -0.28 20.15
C HIS A 100 -13.86 -0.64 20.44
N TYR A 101 -13.57 -1.23 21.60
CA TYR A 101 -12.24 -1.69 21.98
C TYR A 101 -11.65 -2.73 21.01
N VAL A 102 -12.42 -3.78 20.67
CA VAL A 102 -11.97 -4.82 19.74
C VAL A 102 -11.78 -4.25 18.33
N SER A 103 -12.66 -3.32 17.91
CA SER A 103 -12.51 -2.61 16.64
C SER A 103 -11.21 -1.80 16.61
N THR A 104 -10.91 -1.04 17.67
CA THR A 104 -9.68 -0.21 17.75
C THR A 104 -8.41 -1.06 17.71
N ILE A 105 -8.37 -2.20 18.41
CA ILE A 105 -7.24 -3.14 18.32
C ILE A 105 -7.08 -3.66 16.90
N THR A 106 -8.18 -4.09 16.26
CA THR A 106 -8.16 -4.62 14.90
C THR A 106 -7.62 -3.58 13.92
N PHE A 107 -8.11 -2.35 14.00
CA PHE A 107 -7.60 -1.23 13.21
C PHE A 107 -6.13 -0.94 13.47
N THR A 108 -5.69 -1.00 14.72
CA THR A 108 -4.27 -0.80 15.06
C THR A 108 -3.38 -1.82 14.36
N ILE A 109 -3.77 -3.10 14.39
CA ILE A 109 -3.06 -4.19 13.69
C ILE A 109 -3.03 -3.92 12.18
N VAL A 110 -4.17 -3.53 11.60
CA VAL A 110 -4.27 -3.24 10.16
C VAL A 110 -3.38 -2.06 9.74
N VAL A 111 -3.31 -1.00 10.56
CA VAL A 111 -2.42 0.14 10.29
C VAL A 111 -0.95 -0.27 10.37
N ILE A 112 -0.56 -1.08 11.36
CA ILE A 112 0.81 -1.62 11.47
C ILE A 112 1.14 -2.46 10.24
N LEU A 113 0.24 -3.34 9.81
CA LEU A 113 0.44 -4.16 8.60
C LEU A 113 0.57 -3.31 7.34
N ALA A 114 -0.24 -2.25 7.19
CA ALA A 114 -0.14 -1.34 6.06
C ALA A 114 1.21 -0.61 6.04
N ILE A 115 1.71 -0.15 7.19
CA ILE A 115 3.03 0.47 7.30
C ILE A 115 4.13 -0.53 6.89
N ILE A 116 4.09 -1.75 7.41
CA ILE A 116 5.04 -2.82 7.03
C ILE A 116 4.97 -3.09 5.52
N GLY A 117 3.76 -3.14 4.95
CA GLY A 117 3.56 -3.32 3.51
C GLY A 117 4.25 -2.23 2.68
N ILE A 118 4.12 -0.96 3.08
CA ILE A 118 4.81 0.17 2.45
C ILE A 118 6.34 -0.01 2.49
N PHE A 119 6.90 -0.48 3.62
CA PHE A 119 8.33 -0.74 3.74
C PHE A 119 8.80 -1.89 2.85
N ILE A 120 8.07 -3.00 2.81
CA ILE A 120 8.39 -4.16 1.98
C ILE A 120 8.36 -3.76 0.50
N GLU A 121 7.31 -3.07 0.06
CA GLU A 121 7.21 -2.62 -1.32
C GLU A 121 8.36 -1.69 -1.72
N ARG A 122 8.79 -0.80 -0.81
CA ARG A 122 9.97 0.05 -1.04
C ARG A 122 11.24 -0.76 -1.20
N TRP A 123 11.45 -1.74 -0.33
CA TRP A 123 12.64 -2.60 -0.39
C TRP A 123 12.68 -3.40 -1.70
N LEU A 124 11.53 -3.94 -2.11
CA LEU A 124 11.36 -4.68 -3.34
C LEU A 124 11.65 -3.83 -4.59
N PHE A 125 11.24 -2.56 -4.57
CA PHE A 125 11.54 -1.60 -5.63
C PHE A 125 13.03 -1.29 -5.74
N PHE A 126 13.70 -1.16 -4.60
CA PHE A 126 15.13 -0.88 -4.55
C PHE A 126 15.94 -2.01 -5.20
N ILE A 127 15.62 -3.26 -4.89
CA ILE A 127 16.27 -4.44 -5.48
C ILE A 127 16.10 -4.44 -7.01
N GLU A 128 14.88 -4.20 -7.50
CA GLU A 128 14.62 -4.18 -8.94
C GLU A 128 15.40 -3.07 -9.66
N SER A 129 15.49 -1.88 -9.07
CA SER A 129 16.25 -0.78 -9.64
C SER A 129 17.75 -1.08 -9.78
N GLN A 130 18.32 -1.86 -8.85
CA GLN A 130 19.71 -2.29 -8.93
C GLN A 130 19.93 -3.34 -10.03
N GLN A 131 18.99 -4.27 -10.21
CA GLN A 131 19.06 -5.26 -11.29
C GLN A 131 19.08 -4.59 -12.67
N THR A 132 18.17 -3.62 -12.90
CA THR A 132 18.14 -2.89 -14.18
C THR A 132 19.41 -2.11 -14.50
N VAL A 133 20.14 -1.62 -13.49
CA VAL A 133 21.40 -0.90 -13.71
C VAL A 133 22.54 -1.87 -14.05
N ASN A 134 22.57 -3.04 -13.41
CA ASN A 134 23.60 -4.05 -13.68
C ASN A 134 23.47 -4.64 -15.08
N ASP A 135 22.24 -4.91 -15.55
CA ASP A 135 22.00 -5.42 -16.91
C ASP A 135 22.46 -4.42 -17.98
N ASN A 136 22.19 -3.11 -17.80
CA ASN A 136 22.62 -2.07 -18.73
C ASN A 136 24.15 -1.81 -18.75
N ASN A 137 24.86 -2.21 -17.70
CA ASN A 137 26.33 -2.08 -17.63
C ASN A 137 27.05 -3.35 -18.14
N ALA A 138 26.31 -4.43 -18.41
CA ALA A 138 26.82 -5.69 -18.93
C ALA A 138 26.66 -5.81 -20.46
N GLU A 139 25.86 -4.94 -21.09
CA GLU A 139 25.83 -4.65 -22.54
C GLU A 139 26.88 -3.60 -22.93
#